data_AF-R6Q633-F1
#
_entry.id   AF-R6Q633-F1
#
_cell.length_a   1.000
_cell.length_b   1.000
_cell.length_c   1.000
_cell.angle_alpha   90.00
_cell.angle_beta   90.00
_cell.angle_gamma   90.00
#
_symmetry.space_group_name_H-M   'P 1'
#
loop_
_entity.id
_entity.type
_entity.pdbx_description
1 polymer ?
#
loop_
_entity_poly.entity_id
_entity_poly.type
_entity_poly.pdbx_seq_one_letter_code
_entity_poly.pdbx_strand_id
1 'polypeptide(L)'
;MAKSKAAAENAAIEETAVVEKTTAKTYTQEELDAILAEKLKKQNETIEALQEKPEFIQDNHEGEEMEIIKIPMYLGPNDDPRGEYVAVNGVAMFVPRGKVCKIKKKYADRLKMSLNLREVEHSYIRANEGTKEVTL
;
A
#
# COMPACT_ATOMS: atom_id res chain seq x y z
N MET A 1 76.13 11.64 28.22
CA MET A 1 75.83 10.26 28.70
C MET A 1 74.44 10.31 29.30
N ALA A 2 73.46 9.66 28.68
CA ALA A 2 73.01 8.31 29.06
C ALA A 2 72.34 8.34 30.44
N LYS A 3 71.16 7.80 30.69
CA LYS A 3 70.32 6.86 29.95
C LYS A 3 69.08 6.65 30.85
N SER A 4 67.91 6.52 30.24
CA SER A 4 66.83 5.62 30.70
C SER A 4 66.07 6.06 31.98
N LYS A 5 64.80 5.74 32.19
CA LYS A 5 64.08 4.53 31.80
C LYS A 5 62.56 4.76 31.84
N ALA A 6 61.89 4.14 30.88
CA ALA A 6 60.47 4.20 30.57
C ALA A 6 59.58 3.29 31.45
N ALA A 7 58.28 3.60 31.43
CA ALA A 7 57.10 2.70 31.48
C ALA A 7 55.86 3.62 31.37
N ALA A 8 54.81 3.42 30.57
CA ALA A 8 54.34 2.40 29.64
C ALA A 8 53.40 3.16 28.66
N GLU A 9 53.49 2.99 27.34
CA GLU A 9 52.59 2.13 26.53
C GLU A 9 51.09 2.31 26.86
N ASN A 10 50.15 2.49 25.93
CA ASN A 10 50.18 2.46 24.47
C ASN A 10 48.79 2.91 23.97
N ALA A 11 48.79 3.40 22.72
CA ALA A 11 47.79 3.17 21.68
C ALA A 11 46.40 3.83 21.76
N ALA A 12 46.25 4.87 20.94
CA ALA A 12 45.10 5.06 20.06
C ALA A 12 45.67 5.61 18.74
N ILE A 13 46.30 4.77 17.91
CA ILE A 13 45.69 4.05 16.78
C ILE A 13 44.65 4.93 16.07
N GLU A 14 45.11 5.48 14.94
CA GLU A 14 44.27 5.94 13.85
C GLU A 14 43.29 4.84 13.47
N GLU A 15 41.99 5.15 13.48
CA GLU A 15 41.05 4.43 12.64
C GLU A 15 40.18 5.45 11.93
N THR A 16 40.35 5.44 10.62
CA THR A 16 39.54 6.05 9.59
C THR A 16 38.06 5.70 9.79
N ALA A 17 37.32 6.52 10.52
CA ALA A 17 35.88 6.56 10.41
C ALA A 17 35.53 7.57 9.31
N VAL A 18 35.42 7.06 8.08
CA VAL A 18 34.64 7.70 7.03
C VAL A 18 33.24 7.90 7.61
N VAL A 19 32.98 9.11 8.11
CA VAL A 19 31.62 9.55 8.46
C VAL A 19 30.88 9.59 7.14
N GLU A 20 30.16 8.51 6.84
CA GLU A 20 29.13 8.49 5.82
C GLU A 20 28.19 9.64 6.12
N LYS A 21 28.32 10.70 5.33
CA LYS A 21 27.42 11.83 5.31
C LYS A 21 26.05 11.28 4.94
N THR A 22 25.24 10.93 5.93
CA THR A 22 23.79 10.92 5.76
C THR A 22 23.42 12.36 5.45
N THR A 23 23.23 12.63 4.16
CA THR A 23 22.77 13.92 3.66
C THR A 23 21.33 14.09 4.16
N ALA A 24 21.19 14.65 5.36
CA ALA A 24 19.94 15.21 5.82
C ALA A 24 19.56 16.30 4.81
N LYS A 25 18.68 15.96 3.86
CA LYS A 25 18.08 16.94 2.96
C LYS A 25 17.24 17.87 3.84
N THR A 26 17.78 19.03 4.16
CA THR A 26 17.04 20.12 4.80
C THR A 26 16.08 20.65 3.75
N TYR A 27 14.86 20.13 3.76
CA TYR A 27 13.80 20.65 2.90
C TYR A 27 13.47 22.08 3.33
N THR A 28 13.47 22.98 2.38
CA THR A 28 12.97 24.34 2.57
C THR A 28 11.46 24.31 2.80
N GLN A 29 10.90 25.36 3.41
CA GLN A 29 9.46 25.45 3.68
C GLN A 29 8.64 25.30 2.39
N GLU A 30 9.14 25.82 1.27
CA GLU A 30 8.52 25.71 -0.05
C GLU A 30 8.51 24.27 -0.59
N GLU A 31 9.55 23.49 -0.33
CA GLU A 31 9.59 22.06 -0.72
C GLU A 31 8.65 21.22 0.15
N LEU A 32 8.53 21.54 1.43
CA LEU A 32 7.55 20.90 2.32
C LEU A 32 6.12 21.20 1.89
N ASP A 33 5.83 22.45 1.52
CA ASP A 33 4.51 22.85 1.02
C ASP A 33 4.19 22.20 -0.33
N ALA A 34 5.18 22.02 -1.22
CA ALA A 34 5.01 21.29 -2.47
C ALA A 34 4.70 19.79 -2.22
N ILE A 35 5.41 19.14 -1.30
CA ILE A 35 5.16 17.75 -0.91
C ILE A 35 3.78 17.61 -0.25
N LEU A 36 3.41 18.56 0.61
CA LEU A 36 2.10 18.59 1.26
C LEU A 36 0.98 18.78 0.23
N ALA A 37 1.16 19.70 -0.73
CA ALA A 37 0.22 19.94 -1.80
C ALA A 37 0.08 18.73 -2.73
N GLU A 38 1.15 18.02 -3.04
CA GLU A 38 1.10 16.77 -3.83
C GLU A 38 0.36 15.66 -3.06
N LYS A 39 0.60 15.53 -1.74
CA LYS A 39 -0.14 14.59 -0.89
C LYS A 39 -1.62 14.97 -0.76
N LEU A 40 -1.94 16.24 -0.63
CA LEU A 40 -3.32 16.76 -0.59
C LEU A 40 -4.03 16.56 -1.93
N LYS A 41 -3.35 16.75 -3.06
CA LYS A 41 -3.88 16.41 -4.39
C LYS A 41 -4.16 14.93 -4.51
N LYS A 42 -3.23 14.06 -4.11
CA LYS A 42 -3.47 12.60 -4.10
C LYS A 42 -4.63 12.21 -3.19
N GLN A 43 -4.76 12.83 -2.02
CA GLN A 43 -5.93 12.63 -1.15
C GLN A 43 -7.23 13.12 -1.79
N ASN A 44 -7.21 14.29 -2.44
CA ASN A 44 -8.37 14.83 -3.12
C ASN A 44 -8.78 14.00 -4.34
N GLU A 45 -7.83 13.46 -5.11
CA GLU A 45 -8.10 12.50 -6.19
C GLU A 45 -8.74 11.20 -5.63
N THR A 46 -8.30 10.77 -4.44
CA THR A 46 -8.90 9.64 -3.73
C THR A 46 -10.33 9.94 -3.25
N ILE A 47 -10.62 11.21 -2.92
CA ILE A 47 -11.94 11.70 -2.50
C ILE A 47 -12.87 11.95 -3.71
N GLU A 48 -12.36 12.42 -4.84
CA GLU A 48 -13.12 12.57 -6.09
C GLU A 48 -13.52 11.20 -6.65
N ALA A 49 -12.70 10.17 -6.48
CA ALA A 49 -13.08 8.78 -6.75
C ALA A 49 -14.25 8.29 -5.85
N LEU A 50 -14.51 8.92 -4.70
CA LEU A 50 -15.68 8.67 -3.84
C LEU A 50 -16.91 9.51 -4.24
N GLN A 51 -16.76 10.53 -5.09
CA GLN A 51 -17.87 11.32 -5.65
C GLN A 51 -18.43 10.75 -6.95
N GLU A 52 -17.76 9.76 -7.56
CA GLU A 52 -18.30 9.05 -8.71
C GLU A 52 -19.68 8.44 -8.34
N LYS A 53 -20.71 8.82 -9.10
CA LYS A 53 -22.05 8.26 -8.94
C LYS A 53 -21.96 6.74 -9.13
N PRO A 54 -22.51 5.92 -8.20
CA PRO A 54 -22.44 4.48 -8.34
C PRO A 54 -23.13 4.05 -9.63
N GLU A 55 -22.38 3.33 -10.47
CA GLU A 55 -22.87 2.74 -11.71
C GLU A 55 -23.68 1.47 -11.45
N PHE A 56 -23.35 0.77 -10.36
CA PHE A 56 -24.07 -0.40 -9.89
C PHE A 56 -24.64 -0.12 -8.50
N ILE A 57 -25.93 -0.36 -8.31
CA ILE A 57 -26.60 -0.20 -7.03
C ILE A 57 -27.33 -1.50 -6.73
N GLN A 58 -27.01 -2.11 -5.59
CA GLN A 58 -27.71 -3.29 -5.10
C GLN A 58 -29.04 -2.89 -4.46
N ASP A 59 -30.08 -3.68 -4.69
CA ASP A 59 -31.36 -3.55 -4.01
C ASP A 59 -31.23 -3.72 -2.49
N ASN A 60 -31.95 -2.89 -1.75
CA ASN A 60 -31.90 -2.87 -0.29
C ASN A 60 -33.30 -2.88 0.34
N HIS A 61 -34.02 -3.98 0.15
CA HIS A 61 -35.37 -4.17 0.72
C HIS A 61 -35.38 -4.22 2.25
N GLU A 62 -34.26 -4.59 2.88
CA GLU A 62 -34.12 -4.76 4.33
C GLU A 62 -33.74 -3.43 5.04
N GLY A 63 -33.44 -2.37 4.28
CA GLY A 63 -33.02 -1.09 4.86
C GLY A 63 -31.65 -1.12 5.54
N GLU A 64 -30.77 -2.05 5.15
CA GLU A 64 -29.43 -2.19 5.74
C GLU A 64 -28.51 -1.02 5.35
N GLU A 65 -27.42 -0.84 6.10
CA GLU A 65 -26.38 0.13 5.73
C GLU A 65 -25.76 -0.23 4.38
N MET A 66 -25.62 0.77 3.51
CA MET A 66 -25.05 0.64 2.18
C MET A 66 -23.72 1.39 2.11
N GLU A 67 -22.75 0.80 1.44
CA GLU A 67 -21.42 1.36 1.25
C GLU A 67 -21.07 1.41 -0.24
N ILE A 68 -20.30 2.44 -0.61
CA ILE A 68 -19.78 2.60 -1.96
C ILE A 68 -18.37 2.00 -2.02
N ILE A 69 -18.13 1.11 -2.97
CA ILE A 69 -16.86 0.45 -3.21
C ILE A 69 -16.51 0.45 -4.70
N LYS A 70 -15.24 0.64 -5.02
CA LYS A 70 -14.70 0.50 -6.38
C LYS A 70 -13.68 -0.61 -6.38
N ILE A 71 -13.95 -1.68 -7.13
CA ILE A 71 -12.99 -2.78 -7.32
C ILE A 71 -12.17 -2.48 -8.57
N PRO A 72 -10.82 -2.51 -8.50
CA PRO A 72 -9.97 -2.39 -9.69
C PRO A 72 -10.34 -3.43 -10.75
N MET A 73 -10.24 -3.06 -12.03
CA MET A 73 -10.54 -3.96 -13.15
C MET A 73 -9.55 -5.14 -13.22
N TYR A 74 -8.29 -4.90 -12.86
CA TYR A 74 -7.22 -5.89 -12.87
C TYR A 74 -6.60 -6.01 -11.48
N LEU A 75 -6.73 -7.19 -10.86
CA LEU A 75 -6.12 -7.54 -9.57
C LEU A 75 -5.07 -8.65 -9.74
N GLY A 76 -5.22 -9.55 -10.72
CA GLY A 76 -4.23 -10.56 -11.09
C GLY A 76 -4.61 -11.36 -12.34
N PRO A 77 -3.70 -12.20 -12.86
CA PRO A 77 -3.90 -12.98 -14.08
C PRO A 77 -4.98 -14.08 -13.99
N ASN A 78 -5.35 -14.50 -12.77
CA ASN A 78 -6.32 -15.58 -12.53
C ASN A 78 -7.70 -15.07 -12.09
N ASP A 79 -7.91 -13.76 -12.04
CA ASP A 79 -9.18 -13.23 -11.58
C ASP A 79 -10.24 -13.18 -12.68
N ASP A 80 -11.52 -13.30 -12.28
CA ASP A 80 -12.64 -13.08 -13.19
C ASP A 80 -12.68 -11.60 -13.60
N PRO A 81 -12.57 -11.27 -14.90
CA PRO A 81 -12.61 -9.89 -15.37
C PRO A 81 -13.99 -9.23 -15.16
N ARG A 82 -15.04 -10.00 -14.92
CA ARG A 82 -16.42 -9.49 -14.77
C ARG A 82 -16.67 -8.91 -13.38
N GLY A 83 -16.10 -9.49 -12.33
CA GLY A 83 -16.45 -9.13 -10.96
C GLY A 83 -16.02 -10.13 -9.90
N GLU A 84 -16.51 -9.92 -8.69
CA GLU A 84 -16.24 -10.74 -7.51
C GLU A 84 -17.54 -11.30 -6.94
N TYR A 85 -17.51 -12.57 -6.53
CA TYR A 85 -18.62 -13.16 -5.77
C TYR A 85 -18.32 -13.10 -4.29
N VAL A 86 -19.22 -12.46 -3.53
CA VAL A 86 -19.13 -12.34 -2.08
C VAL A 86 -20.29 -13.08 -1.45
N ALA A 87 -19.98 -14.09 -0.65
CA ALA A 87 -20.96 -14.84 0.12
C ALA A 87 -20.92 -14.43 1.60
N VAL A 88 -22.09 -14.06 2.15
CA VAL A 88 -22.28 -13.75 3.57
C VAL A 88 -23.53 -14.49 4.05
N ASN A 89 -23.40 -15.28 5.12
CA ASN A 89 -24.50 -16.04 5.72
C ASN A 89 -25.32 -16.87 4.73
N GLY A 90 -24.64 -17.53 3.78
CA GLY A 90 -25.28 -18.39 2.76
C GLY A 90 -25.90 -17.65 1.57
N VAL A 91 -25.91 -16.31 1.58
CA VAL A 91 -26.35 -15.49 0.45
C VAL A 91 -25.13 -15.03 -0.34
N ALA A 92 -25.07 -15.35 -1.62
CA ALA A 92 -24.04 -14.87 -2.54
C ALA A 92 -24.51 -13.65 -3.33
N MET A 93 -23.60 -12.71 -3.54
CA MET A 93 -23.80 -11.54 -4.38
C MET A 93 -22.63 -11.36 -5.32
N PHE A 94 -22.93 -10.98 -6.55
CA PHE A 94 -21.95 -10.57 -7.53
C PHE A 94 -21.71 -9.05 -7.48
N VAL A 95 -20.45 -8.64 -7.44
CA VAL A 95 -20.03 -7.23 -7.46
C VAL A 95 -19.17 -6.99 -8.72
N PRO A 96 -19.61 -6.17 -9.67
CA PRO A 96 -18.86 -5.97 -10.91
C PRO A 96 -17.55 -5.21 -10.67
N ARG A 97 -16.52 -5.60 -11.42
CA ARG A 97 -15.20 -4.94 -11.41
C ARG A 97 -15.18 -3.71 -12.30
N GLY A 98 -14.25 -2.80 -12.02
CA GLY A 98 -14.04 -1.57 -12.80
C GLY A 98 -15.14 -0.50 -12.63
N LYS A 99 -16.17 -0.79 -11.84
CA LYS A 99 -17.32 0.09 -11.61
C LYS A 99 -17.41 0.52 -10.15
N VAL A 100 -17.95 1.70 -9.94
CA VAL A 100 -18.34 2.15 -8.60
C VAL A 100 -19.65 1.48 -8.23
N CYS A 101 -19.62 0.68 -7.17
CA CYS A 101 -20.72 -0.15 -6.72
C CYS A 101 -21.22 0.34 -5.36
N LYS A 102 -22.54 0.49 -5.20
CA LYS A 102 -23.20 0.72 -3.91
C LYS A 102 -23.87 -0.57 -3.46
N ILE A 103 -23.30 -1.21 -2.44
CA ILE A 103 -23.72 -2.54 -1.95
C ILE A 103 -23.95 -2.53 -0.44
N LYS A 104 -24.62 -3.54 0.11
CA LYS A 104 -24.81 -3.64 1.58
C LYS A 104 -23.46 -3.81 2.28
N LYS A 105 -23.30 -3.12 3.42
CA LYS A 105 -22.04 -3.02 4.17
C LYS A 105 -21.44 -4.37 4.54
N LYS A 106 -22.28 -5.34 4.94
CA LYS A 106 -21.84 -6.71 5.28
C LYS A 106 -21.05 -7.39 4.16
N TYR A 107 -21.42 -7.14 2.89
CA TYR A 107 -20.68 -7.66 1.74
C TYR A 107 -19.47 -6.79 1.41
N ALA A 108 -19.58 -5.47 1.54
CA ALA A 108 -18.46 -4.54 1.34
C ALA A 108 -17.28 -4.86 2.28
N ASP A 109 -17.56 -5.07 3.57
CA ASP A 109 -16.55 -5.41 4.56
C ASP A 109 -15.85 -6.75 4.22
N ARG A 110 -16.63 -7.77 3.88
CA ARG A 110 -16.09 -9.08 3.48
C ARG A 110 -15.23 -8.99 2.21
N LEU A 111 -15.66 -8.18 1.24
CA LEU A 111 -14.94 -7.93 0.01
C LEU A 111 -13.61 -7.21 0.27
N LYS A 112 -13.62 -6.13 1.06
CA LYS A 112 -12.40 -5.40 1.45
C LYS A 112 -11.40 -6.33 2.15
N MET A 113 -11.85 -7.19 3.06
CA MET A 113 -10.97 -8.18 3.69
C MET A 113 -10.34 -9.13 2.66
N SER A 114 -11.12 -9.63 1.69
CA SER A 114 -10.60 -10.50 0.63
C SER A 114 -9.57 -9.79 -0.26
N LEU A 115 -9.82 -8.52 -0.61
CA LEU A 115 -8.90 -7.73 -1.42
C LEU A 115 -7.59 -7.45 -0.68
N ASN A 116 -7.67 -7.06 0.60
CA ASN A 116 -6.49 -6.84 1.43
C ASN A 116 -5.64 -8.10 1.58
N LEU A 117 -6.26 -9.28 1.76
CA LEU A 117 -5.53 -10.55 1.82
C LEU A 117 -4.78 -10.84 0.52
N ARG A 118 -5.41 -10.60 -0.65
CA ARG A 118 -4.75 -10.75 -1.95
C ARG A 118 -3.57 -9.79 -2.10
N GLU A 119 -3.70 -8.54 -1.69
CA GLU A 119 -2.58 -7.59 -1.73
C GLU A 119 -1.40 -8.06 -0.87
N VAL A 120 -1.68 -8.61 0.31
CA VAL A 120 -0.67 -9.21 1.19
C VAL A 120 -0.01 -10.43 0.52
N GLU A 121 -0.79 -11.33 -0.06
CA GLU A 121 -0.28 -12.51 -0.79
C GLU A 121 0.61 -12.10 -1.97
N HIS A 122 0.14 -11.18 -2.83
CA HIS A 122 0.93 -10.66 -3.94
C HIS A 122 2.18 -9.91 -3.49
N SER A 123 2.14 -9.21 -2.35
CA SER A 123 3.32 -8.58 -1.75
C SER A 123 4.32 -9.63 -1.28
N TYR A 124 3.85 -10.67 -0.59
CA TYR A 124 4.69 -11.79 -0.13
C TYR A 124 5.31 -12.57 -1.31
N ILE A 125 4.55 -12.83 -2.36
CA ILE A 125 5.04 -13.46 -3.59
C ILE A 125 6.12 -12.59 -4.24
N ARG A 126 5.89 -11.29 -4.42
CA ARG A 126 6.90 -10.38 -4.99
C ARG A 126 8.17 -10.30 -4.15
N ALA A 127 8.04 -10.36 -2.82
CA ALA A 127 9.18 -10.31 -1.91
C ALA A 127 10.03 -11.60 -1.93
N ASN A 128 9.40 -12.77 -2.15
CA ASN A 128 10.07 -14.07 -2.04
C ASN A 128 10.37 -14.76 -3.38
N GLU A 129 9.60 -14.48 -4.43
CA GLU A 129 9.79 -15.05 -5.77
C GLU A 129 10.62 -14.16 -6.71
N GLY A 130 11.33 -13.16 -6.15
CA GLY A 130 12.11 -12.14 -6.84
C GLY A 130 12.44 -12.46 -8.30
N THR A 131 11.85 -11.69 -9.23
CA THR A 131 12.00 -11.78 -10.70
C THR A 131 12.50 -13.14 -11.19
N LYS A 132 11.70 -14.19 -11.01
CA LYS A 132 11.88 -15.40 -11.83
C LYS A 132 11.54 -15.02 -13.27
N GLU A 133 12.56 -14.64 -14.02
CA GLU A 133 12.49 -14.50 -15.47
C GLU A 133 11.99 -15.84 -16.03
N VAL A 134 10.72 -15.88 -16.41
CA VAL A 134 10.18 -16.98 -17.21
C VAL A 134 10.72 -16.78 -18.62
N THR A 135 11.79 -17.49 -18.94
CA THR A 135 12.23 -17.65 -20.33
C THR A 135 11.21 -18.55 -21.03
N LEU A 136 10.60 -18.00 -22.09
CA LEU A 136 9.68 -18.72 -22.99
C LEU A 136 10.44 -19.71 -23.88
#